data_AF-A0A7S0FK91-F1
#
_entry.id   AF-A0A7S0FK91-F1
#
_cell.length_a   1.000
_cell.length_b   1.000
_cell.length_c   1.000
_cell.angle_alpha   90.00
_cell.angle_beta   90.00
_cell.angle_gamma   90.00
#
_symmetry.space_group_name_H-M   'P 1'
#
loop_
_entity.id
_entity.type
_entity.pdbx_description
1 polymer ?
#
loop_
_entity_poly.entity_id
_entity_poly.type
_entity_poly.pdbx_seq_one_letter_code
_entity_poly.pdbx_strand_id
1 'polypeptide(L)'
;MMKASTTSYTLDAIDIGNGAHILAIALNVLVTSAVILQLPSKEIFDETWREQGQCLVSHGPIDTTTICGIMLCSSALGLFLLSKKLSKNGANNKNNEQLASRLQKMGESNLSHGLGHEFIHFYGSIPRVEISLRPDALGYLLVLLVFWPTTLRALVSRFSTRSIVLATILIVGFQAAIDIEPHLQFSFTQAIILMLQSLDQLTLPKQKKSELPLSYLIFAVYHLPLFAFMWLEVTRCSEWVAAFGGHAIYDFYLSIGPFVMANVLQKYEFSPNTCTENKGKKQS
;
A
#
# COMPACT_ATOMS: atom_id res chain seq x y z
N MET A 1 2.85 -35.75 -23.48
CA MET A 1 2.90 -34.49 -22.69
C MET A 1 1.65 -33.68 -23.01
N MET A 2 0.70 -33.61 -22.07
CA MET A 2 -0.53 -32.84 -22.24
C MET A 2 -0.22 -31.35 -22.14
N LYS A 3 -0.53 -30.58 -23.19
CA LYS A 3 -0.66 -29.12 -23.08
C LYS A 3 -1.88 -28.85 -22.21
N ALA A 4 -1.68 -28.67 -20.91
CA ALA A 4 -2.69 -28.01 -20.09
C ALA A 4 -3.04 -26.67 -20.77
N SER A 5 -4.32 -26.41 -20.99
CA SER A 5 -4.73 -25.21 -21.72
C SER A 5 -4.39 -24.00 -20.87
N THR A 6 -3.52 -23.13 -21.38
CA THR A 6 -3.14 -21.86 -20.75
C THR A 6 -4.34 -20.95 -20.47
N THR A 7 -5.48 -21.22 -21.11
CA THR A 7 -6.75 -20.53 -20.92
C THR A 7 -7.39 -20.78 -19.55
N SER A 8 -7.26 -21.99 -18.98
CA SER A 8 -7.87 -22.32 -17.68
C SER A 8 -7.23 -21.51 -16.55
N TYR A 9 -5.89 -21.52 -16.49
CA TYR A 9 -5.12 -20.84 -15.45
C TYR A 9 -5.38 -19.32 -15.39
N THR A 10 -5.52 -18.67 -16.55
CA THR A 10 -5.76 -17.23 -16.63
C THR A 10 -7.14 -16.84 -16.09
N LEU A 11 -8.18 -17.64 -16.37
CA LEU A 11 -9.53 -17.38 -15.87
C LEU A 11 -9.57 -17.56 -14.35
N ASP A 12 -8.98 -18.65 -13.85
CA ASP A 12 -8.91 -18.92 -12.42
C ASP A 12 -8.22 -17.79 -11.64
N ALA A 13 -7.08 -17.28 -12.14
CA ALA A 13 -6.36 -16.19 -11.49
C ALA A 13 -7.15 -14.87 -11.46
N ILE A 14 -7.90 -14.54 -12.53
CA ILE A 14 -8.72 -13.33 -12.59
C ILE A 14 -9.91 -13.45 -11.62
N ASP A 15 -10.57 -14.60 -11.57
CA ASP A 15 -11.73 -14.80 -10.70
C ASP A 15 -11.32 -14.81 -9.22
N ILE A 16 -10.21 -15.46 -8.88
CA ILE A 16 -9.62 -15.39 -7.54
C ILE A 16 -9.23 -13.95 -7.21
N GLY A 17 -8.60 -13.22 -8.13
CA GLY A 17 -8.24 -11.81 -7.94
C GLY A 17 -9.46 -10.90 -7.71
N ASN A 18 -10.55 -11.09 -8.47
CA ASN A 18 -11.80 -10.36 -8.25
C ASN A 18 -12.35 -10.67 -6.85
N GLY A 19 -12.40 -11.94 -6.47
CA GLY A 19 -12.85 -12.38 -5.15
C GLY A 19 -12.02 -11.77 -4.01
N ALA A 20 -10.69 -11.76 -4.15
CA ALA A 20 -9.79 -11.17 -3.16
C ALA A 20 -9.96 -9.65 -3.04
N HIS A 21 -10.17 -8.91 -4.13
CA HIS A 21 -10.45 -7.47 -4.07
C HIS A 21 -11.82 -7.14 -3.48
N ILE A 22 -12.85 -7.94 -3.79
CA ILE A 22 -14.18 -7.77 -3.18
C ILE A 22 -14.08 -8.04 -1.67
N LEU A 23 -13.38 -9.10 -1.27
CA LEU A 23 -13.12 -9.41 0.13
C LEU A 23 -12.36 -8.27 0.81
N ALA A 24 -11.31 -7.73 0.17
CA ALA A 24 -10.57 -6.59 0.70
C ALA A 24 -11.48 -5.36 0.91
N ILE A 25 -12.36 -5.03 -0.03
CA ILE A 25 -13.33 -3.94 0.15
C ILE A 25 -14.29 -4.22 1.31
N ALA A 26 -14.83 -5.44 1.38
CA ALA A 26 -15.74 -5.82 2.45
C ALA A 26 -15.08 -5.73 3.83
N LEU A 27 -13.86 -6.29 3.97
CA LEU A 27 -13.07 -6.20 5.20
C LEU A 27 -12.73 -4.76 5.55
N ASN A 28 -12.38 -3.94 4.55
CA ASN A 28 -12.10 -2.52 4.75
C ASN A 28 -13.31 -1.77 5.32
N VAL A 29 -14.47 -1.92 4.69
CA VAL A 29 -15.70 -1.27 5.16
C VAL A 29 -16.04 -1.76 6.57
N LEU A 30 -15.98 -3.07 6.82
CA LEU A 30 -16.32 -3.65 8.13
C LEU A 30 -15.36 -3.19 9.23
N VAL A 31 -14.05 -3.35 9.02
CA VAL A 31 -13.04 -3.01 10.03
C VAL A 31 -12.98 -1.51 10.26
N THR A 32 -12.94 -0.69 9.21
CA THR A 32 -12.94 0.77 9.37
C THR A 32 -14.21 1.27 10.05
N SER A 33 -15.39 0.74 9.70
CA SER A 33 -16.63 1.12 10.39
C SER A 33 -16.59 0.70 11.86
N ALA A 34 -16.09 -0.50 12.16
CA ALA A 34 -15.96 -0.96 13.54
C ALA A 34 -15.00 -0.06 14.34
N VAL A 35 -13.87 0.33 13.76
CA VAL A 35 -12.89 1.22 14.42
C VAL A 35 -13.45 2.63 14.63
N ILE A 36 -14.02 3.24 13.60
CA ILE A 36 -14.55 4.62 13.67
C ILE A 36 -15.75 4.69 14.63
N LEU A 37 -16.66 3.72 14.56
CA LEU A 37 -17.85 3.68 15.42
C LEU A 37 -17.58 3.04 16.79
N GLN A 38 -16.35 2.55 17.01
CA GLN A 38 -15.92 1.82 18.21
C GLN A 38 -16.87 0.67 18.57
N LEU A 39 -17.19 -0.16 17.57
CA LEU A 39 -18.10 -1.31 17.69
C LEU A 39 -17.35 -2.62 17.97
N PRO A 40 -17.98 -3.58 18.71
CA PRO A 40 -19.27 -3.44 19.38
C PRO A 40 -19.18 -2.64 20.69
N SER A 41 -17.98 -2.48 21.25
CA SER A 41 -17.74 -1.66 22.44
C SER A 41 -16.34 -1.03 22.39
N LYS A 42 -16.14 0.06 23.13
CA LYS A 42 -14.82 0.71 23.24
C LYS A 42 -13.76 -0.17 23.90
N GLU A 43 -14.19 -1.14 24.70
CA GLU A 43 -13.35 -2.03 25.50
C GLU A 43 -12.55 -3.02 24.65
N ILE A 44 -12.98 -3.30 23.42
CA ILE A 44 -12.22 -4.16 22.51
C ILE A 44 -11.00 -3.47 21.91
N PHE A 45 -10.95 -2.13 21.98
CA PHE A 45 -9.88 -1.34 21.43
C PHE A 45 -8.85 -1.05 22.51
N ASP A 46 -7.60 -1.36 22.17
CA ASP A 46 -6.47 -1.21 23.07
C ASP A 46 -6.34 0.24 23.54
N GLU A 47 -6.07 0.44 24.84
CA GLU A 47 -5.98 1.77 25.44
C GLU A 47 -4.81 2.57 24.87
N THR A 48 -3.64 1.94 24.67
CA THR A 48 -2.48 2.60 24.04
C THR A 48 -2.82 3.04 22.62
N TRP A 49 -3.52 2.20 21.85
CA TRP A 49 -3.98 2.59 20.52
C TRP A 49 -5.00 3.74 20.56
N ARG A 50 -5.97 3.73 21.49
CA ARG A 50 -6.96 4.82 21.60
C ARG A 50 -6.33 6.17 21.94
N GLU A 51 -5.24 6.16 22.71
CA GLU A 51 -4.51 7.37 23.08
C GLU A 51 -3.57 7.85 21.96
N GLN A 52 -2.89 6.94 21.29
CA GLN A 52 -1.77 7.28 20.38
C GLN A 52 -2.12 7.16 18.89
N GLY A 53 -3.17 6.41 18.54
CA GLY A 53 -3.59 6.11 17.16
C GLY A 53 -2.86 4.99 16.46
N GLN A 54 -1.72 4.61 17.02
CA GLN A 54 -0.81 3.63 16.49
C GLN A 54 -0.16 2.92 17.66
N CYS A 55 0.37 1.74 17.40
CA CYS A 55 1.10 1.02 18.42
C CYS A 55 2.56 1.45 18.49
N LEU A 56 2.84 2.54 19.21
CA LEU A 56 4.18 3.11 19.32
C LEU A 56 4.89 2.59 20.58
N VAL A 57 5.97 1.85 20.37
CA VAL A 57 6.84 1.34 21.44
C VAL A 57 8.05 2.27 21.57
N SER A 58 8.30 2.73 22.79
CA SER A 58 9.41 3.63 23.14
C SER A 58 10.40 3.03 24.15
N HIS A 59 10.31 1.72 24.41
CA HIS A 59 11.19 1.01 25.34
C HIS A 59 12.55 0.69 24.70
N GLY A 60 13.35 1.70 24.37
CA GLY A 60 14.67 1.50 23.75
C GLY A 60 15.37 2.80 23.34
N PRO A 61 16.59 2.72 22.79
CA PRO A 61 17.35 3.89 22.31
C PRO A 61 16.79 4.48 21.01
N ILE A 62 15.93 3.75 20.30
CA ILE A 62 15.30 4.15 19.05
C ILE A 62 13.81 3.84 19.19
N ASP A 63 12.96 4.85 19.03
CA ASP A 63 11.52 4.66 19.08
C ASP A 63 10.97 4.09 17.78
N THR A 64 9.73 3.59 17.85
CA THR A 64 9.05 2.95 16.73
C THR A 64 8.96 3.85 15.50
N THR A 65 8.73 5.16 15.67
CA THR A 65 8.55 6.07 14.52
C THR A 65 9.85 6.25 13.75
N THR A 66 11.00 6.35 14.43
CA THR A 66 12.31 6.36 13.76
C THR A 66 12.60 5.04 13.02
N ILE A 67 12.24 3.89 13.60
CA ILE A 67 12.40 2.59 12.93
C ILE A 67 11.57 2.54 11.65
N CYS A 68 10.30 2.93 11.71
CA CYS A 68 9.41 3.04 10.56
C CYS A 68 10.00 3.95 9.47
N GLY A 69 10.43 5.16 9.85
CA GLY A 69 11.04 6.14 8.95
C GLY A 69 12.26 5.59 8.21
N ILE A 70 13.22 5.00 8.95
CA ILE A 70 14.44 4.39 8.38
C ILE A 70 14.09 3.24 7.42
N MET A 71 13.21 2.32 7.82
CA MET A 71 12.86 1.16 6.99
C MET A 71 12.18 1.59 5.69
N LEU A 72 11.20 2.49 5.77
CA LEU A 72 10.46 2.99 4.62
C LEU A 72 11.38 3.75 3.67
N CYS A 73 12.23 4.64 4.17
CA CYS A 73 13.21 5.37 3.35
C CYS A 73 14.26 4.45 2.72
N SER A 74 14.77 3.48 3.46
CA SER A 74 15.74 2.48 2.95
C SER A 74 15.11 1.60 1.87
N SER A 75 13.85 1.17 2.08
CA SER A 75 13.09 0.41 1.09
C SER A 75 12.84 1.22 -0.18
N ALA A 76 12.54 2.53 -0.06
CA ALA A 76 12.35 3.42 -1.19
C ALA A 76 13.62 3.51 -2.06
N LEU A 77 14.79 3.66 -1.44
CA LEU A 77 16.08 3.63 -2.14
C LEU A 77 16.30 2.27 -2.83
N GLY A 78 16.03 1.16 -2.15
CA GLY A 78 16.16 -0.17 -2.72
C GLY A 78 15.23 -0.39 -3.94
N LEU A 79 13.98 0.08 -3.87
CA LEU A 79 13.01 0.01 -4.96
C LEU A 79 13.41 0.92 -6.13
N PHE A 80 13.96 2.10 -5.85
CA PHE A 80 14.53 2.97 -6.88
C PHE A 80 15.67 2.27 -7.63
N LEU A 81 16.64 1.69 -6.92
CA LEU A 81 17.76 0.97 -7.53
C LEU A 81 17.29 -0.25 -8.34
N LEU A 82 16.33 -1.01 -7.80
CA LEU A 82 15.74 -2.17 -8.49
C LEU A 82 15.00 -1.74 -9.76
N SER A 83 14.21 -0.66 -9.71
CA SER A 83 13.52 -0.13 -10.88
C SER A 83 14.50 0.29 -11.99
N LYS A 84 15.59 1.00 -11.64
CA LYS A 84 16.64 1.39 -12.60
C LYS A 84 17.31 0.18 -13.24
N LYS A 85 17.60 -0.85 -12.44
CA LYS A 85 18.17 -2.12 -12.95
C LYS A 85 17.23 -2.81 -13.93
N LEU A 86 15.94 -2.87 -13.61
CA LEU A 86 14.91 -3.46 -14.49
C LEU A 86 14.74 -2.69 -15.79
N SER A 87 14.69 -1.36 -15.74
CA SER A 87 14.61 -0.53 -16.94
C SER A 87 15.84 -0.69 -17.85
N LYS A 88 17.04 -0.79 -17.27
CA LYS A 88 18.28 -0.98 -18.05
C LYS A 88 18.35 -2.36 -18.70
N ASN A 89 18.05 -3.41 -17.94
CA ASN A 89 18.12 -4.79 -18.44
C ASN A 89 16.94 -5.16 -19.35
N GLY A 90 15.84 -4.40 -19.26
CA GLY A 90 14.59 -4.63 -19.96
C GLY A 90 14.29 -3.61 -21.05
N ALA A 91 15.27 -2.90 -21.60
CA ALA A 91 15.05 -1.84 -22.60
C ALA A 91 14.25 -2.29 -23.84
N ASN A 92 14.11 -3.59 -24.09
CA ASN A 92 13.28 -4.17 -25.15
C ASN A 92 12.07 -4.98 -24.63
N ASN A 93 11.83 -5.02 -23.32
CA ASN A 93 10.76 -5.77 -22.68
C ASN A 93 9.79 -4.82 -21.96
N LYS A 94 8.67 -4.52 -22.62
CA LYS A 94 7.57 -3.69 -22.11
C LYS A 94 7.09 -4.09 -20.71
N ASN A 95 7.15 -5.37 -20.38
CA ASN A 95 6.71 -5.85 -19.07
C ASN A 95 7.69 -5.45 -17.95
N ASN A 96 8.99 -5.48 -18.23
CA ASN A 96 10.01 -5.01 -17.27
C ASN A 96 9.91 -3.49 -17.06
N GLU A 97 9.58 -2.72 -18.09
CA GLU A 97 9.33 -1.28 -17.97
C GLU A 97 8.09 -0.99 -17.10
N GLN A 98 7.02 -1.76 -17.29
CA GLN A 98 5.82 -1.64 -16.46
C GLN A 98 6.10 -1.98 -14.99
N LEU A 99 6.83 -3.08 -14.72
CA LEU A 99 7.22 -3.43 -13.35
C LEU A 99 8.13 -2.36 -12.75
N ALA A 100 9.13 -1.87 -13.49
CA ALA A 100 10.03 -0.81 -13.04
C ALA A 100 9.26 0.46 -12.68
N SER A 101 8.32 0.90 -13.53
CA SER A 101 7.49 2.08 -13.25
C SER A 101 6.65 1.91 -11.98
N ARG A 102 6.09 0.71 -11.75
CA ARG A 102 5.33 0.42 -10.52
C ARG A 102 6.22 0.46 -9.28
N LEU A 103 7.40 -0.18 -9.32
CA LEU A 103 8.34 -0.18 -8.20
C LEU A 103 8.86 1.21 -7.88
N GLN A 104 9.10 2.05 -8.89
CA GLN A 104 9.46 3.45 -8.66
C GLN A 104 8.36 4.19 -7.90
N LYS A 105 7.09 4.05 -8.32
CA LYS A 105 5.95 4.71 -7.66
C LYS A 105 5.76 4.21 -6.22
N MET A 106 5.93 2.91 -5.99
CA MET A 106 5.94 2.34 -4.63
C MET A 106 7.07 2.91 -3.79
N GLY A 107 8.27 3.07 -4.36
CA GLY A 107 9.39 3.72 -3.69
C GLY A 107 9.09 5.19 -3.33
N GLU A 108 8.47 5.95 -4.23
CA GLU A 108 8.03 7.33 -3.96
C GLU A 108 7.00 7.39 -2.83
N SER A 109 6.06 6.45 -2.78
CA SER A 109 5.06 6.34 -1.70
C SER A 109 5.68 5.91 -0.38
N ASN A 110 6.61 4.95 -0.38
CA ASN A 110 7.33 4.56 0.84
C ASN A 110 8.18 5.72 1.37
N LEU A 111 8.84 6.48 0.49
CA LEU A 111 9.63 7.64 0.91
C LEU A 111 8.75 8.70 1.59
N SER A 112 7.62 9.07 0.98
CA SER A 112 6.73 10.06 1.57
C SER A 112 6.07 9.58 2.86
N HIS A 113 5.77 8.29 2.97
CA HIS A 113 5.29 7.68 4.21
C HIS A 113 6.36 7.75 5.31
N GLY A 114 7.61 7.38 4.99
CA GLY A 114 8.74 7.47 5.92
C GLY A 114 8.99 8.89 6.42
N LEU A 115 8.88 9.90 5.54
CA LEU A 115 8.94 11.32 5.93
C LEU A 115 7.81 11.72 6.90
N GLY A 116 6.64 11.08 6.80
CA GLY A 116 5.56 11.27 7.76
C GLY A 116 5.93 10.76 9.16
N HIS A 117 6.58 9.60 9.25
CA HIS A 117 7.09 9.11 10.55
C HIS A 117 8.19 9.98 11.13
N GLU A 118 9.12 10.47 10.31
CA GLU A 118 10.15 11.42 10.77
C GLU A 118 9.51 12.71 11.28
N PHE A 119 8.47 13.21 10.60
CA PHE A 119 7.70 14.36 11.09
C PHE A 119 7.05 14.07 12.45
N ILE A 120 6.40 12.92 12.62
CA ILE A 120 5.79 12.51 13.90
C ILE A 120 6.86 12.38 14.99
N HIS A 121 8.03 11.82 14.68
CA HIS A 121 9.16 11.70 15.60
C HIS A 121 9.58 13.08 16.14
N PHE A 122 9.81 14.06 15.25
CA PHE A 122 10.25 15.40 15.65
C PHE A 122 9.17 16.20 16.42
N TYR A 123 7.89 16.01 16.10
CA TYR A 123 6.79 16.73 16.73
C TYR A 123 6.14 15.99 17.92
N GLY A 124 6.48 14.72 18.13
CA GLY A 124 6.06 13.89 19.25
C GLY A 124 4.63 13.33 19.19
N SER A 125 3.83 13.72 18.20
CA SER A 125 2.47 13.20 18.00
C SER A 125 1.96 13.48 16.59
N ILE A 126 0.91 12.77 16.18
CA ILE A 126 0.17 13.04 14.93
C ILE A 126 -0.69 14.29 15.16
N PRO A 127 -0.45 15.42 14.47
CA PRO A 127 -1.29 16.60 14.63
C PRO A 127 -2.68 16.34 14.04
N ARG A 128 -3.66 17.11 14.51
CA ARG A 128 -4.95 17.19 13.81
C ARG A 128 -4.74 17.74 12.40
N VAL A 129 -5.52 17.25 11.45
CA VAL A 129 -5.58 17.85 10.11
C VAL A 129 -6.40 19.13 10.23
N GLU A 130 -5.75 20.27 10.39
CA GLU A 130 -6.42 21.56 10.52
C GLU A 130 -5.85 22.59 9.52
N ILE A 131 -6.71 23.47 9.02
CA ILE A 131 -6.29 24.60 8.18
C ILE A 131 -5.94 25.75 9.12
N SER A 132 -4.69 25.79 9.56
CA SER A 132 -4.18 26.73 10.54
C SER A 132 -2.79 27.20 10.18
N LEU A 133 -2.40 28.38 10.68
CA LEU A 133 -1.05 28.92 10.52
C LEU A 133 -0.08 28.47 11.63
N ARG A 134 -0.52 27.59 12.53
CA ARG A 134 0.39 26.99 13.51
C ARG A 134 1.49 26.18 12.79
N PRO A 135 2.77 26.28 13.19
CA PRO A 135 3.87 25.63 12.46
C PRO A 135 3.75 24.11 12.33
N ASP A 136 3.22 23.44 13.35
CA ASP A 136 2.92 22.00 13.36
C ASP A 136 1.81 21.63 12.37
N ALA A 137 0.71 22.39 12.36
CA ALA A 137 -0.38 22.19 11.39
C ALA A 137 0.08 22.42 9.94
N LEU A 138 0.84 23.49 9.69
CA LEU A 138 1.43 23.78 8.38
C LEU A 138 2.39 22.68 7.93
N GLY A 139 3.29 22.25 8.83
CA GLY A 139 4.22 21.17 8.57
C GLY A 139 3.49 19.87 8.23
N TYR A 140 2.45 19.53 8.98
CA TYR A 140 1.68 18.32 8.75
C TYR A 140 0.88 18.37 7.44
N LEU A 141 0.28 19.52 7.11
CA LEU A 141 -0.35 19.72 5.80
C LEU A 141 0.64 19.54 4.65
N LEU A 142 1.87 20.04 4.77
CA LEU A 142 2.91 19.82 3.76
C LEU A 142 3.26 18.34 3.61
N VAL A 143 3.38 17.61 4.71
CA VAL A 143 3.57 16.15 4.70
C VAL A 143 2.43 15.47 3.96
N LEU A 144 1.17 15.79 4.28
CA LEU A 144 0.00 15.21 3.61
C LEU A 144 -0.07 15.55 2.12
N LEU A 145 0.34 16.76 1.73
CA LEU A 145 0.41 17.21 0.34
C LEU A 145 1.53 16.52 -0.46
N VAL A 146 2.53 15.93 0.20
CA VAL A 146 3.55 15.08 -0.44
C VAL A 146 3.11 13.61 -0.43
N PHE A 147 2.56 13.15 0.70
CA PHE A 147 2.10 11.79 0.91
C PHE A 147 0.99 11.39 -0.07
N TRP A 148 -0.11 12.14 -0.12
CA TRP A 148 -1.27 11.72 -0.91
C TRP A 148 -0.99 11.63 -2.42
N PRO A 149 -0.30 12.57 -3.09
CA PRO A 149 -0.03 12.45 -4.52
C PRO A 149 0.88 11.27 -4.86
N THR A 150 1.90 10.99 -4.04
CA THR A 150 2.84 9.89 -4.26
C THR A 150 2.15 8.54 -4.04
N THR A 151 1.37 8.43 -2.96
CA THR A 151 0.55 7.25 -2.66
C THR A 151 -0.51 7.02 -3.75
N LEU A 152 -1.30 8.02 -4.14
CA LEU A 152 -2.31 7.87 -5.19
C LEU A 152 -1.71 7.44 -6.54
N ARG A 153 -0.50 7.91 -6.90
CA ARG A 153 0.21 7.45 -8.10
C ARG A 153 0.59 5.98 -8.04
N ALA A 154 0.96 5.49 -6.86
CA ALA A 154 1.31 4.09 -6.63
C ALA A 154 0.08 3.18 -6.68
N LEU A 155 -1.06 3.64 -6.14
CA LEU A 155 -2.28 2.86 -6.01
C LEU A 155 -3.13 2.83 -7.28
N VAL A 156 -3.30 3.98 -7.94
CA VAL A 156 -4.29 4.15 -9.01
C VAL A 156 -3.60 4.34 -10.36
N SER A 157 -3.65 3.30 -11.17
CA SER A 157 -2.89 3.23 -12.43
C SER A 157 -3.42 4.14 -13.54
N ARG A 158 -4.70 4.53 -13.46
CA ARG A 158 -5.41 5.26 -14.52
C ARG A 158 -5.59 6.75 -14.25
N PHE A 159 -5.24 7.24 -13.06
CA PHE A 159 -5.43 8.66 -12.75
C PHE A 159 -4.40 9.52 -13.49
N SER A 160 -4.89 10.59 -14.11
CA SER A 160 -4.01 11.65 -14.63
C SER A 160 -3.39 12.44 -13.48
N THR A 161 -2.29 13.16 -13.73
CA THR A 161 -1.70 14.07 -12.73
C THR A 161 -2.72 15.06 -12.19
N ARG A 162 -3.61 15.59 -13.04
CA ARG A 162 -4.68 16.50 -12.63
C ARG A 162 -5.67 15.81 -11.67
N SER A 163 -6.07 14.58 -11.99
CA SER A 163 -6.95 13.77 -11.14
C SER A 163 -6.33 13.47 -9.78
N ILE A 164 -5.01 13.18 -9.74
CA ILE A 164 -4.27 12.96 -8.49
C ILE A 164 -4.26 14.22 -7.61
N VAL A 165 -3.99 15.38 -8.20
CA VAL A 165 -3.99 16.66 -7.47
C VAL A 165 -5.39 16.97 -6.92
N LEU A 166 -6.43 16.82 -7.74
CA LEU A 166 -7.81 17.03 -7.30
C LEU A 166 -8.21 16.06 -6.19
N ALA A 167 -7.91 14.77 -6.34
CA ALA A 167 -8.17 13.77 -5.30
C ALA A 167 -7.42 14.09 -4.01
N THR A 168 -6.16 14.54 -4.09
CA THR A 168 -5.38 14.97 -2.92
C THR A 168 -6.06 16.13 -2.18
N ILE A 169 -6.46 17.17 -2.91
CA ILE A 169 -7.16 18.33 -2.33
C ILE A 169 -8.47 17.88 -1.66
N LEU A 170 -9.23 17.01 -2.31
CA LEU A 170 -10.49 16.49 -1.77
C LEU A 170 -10.27 15.65 -0.52
N ILE A 171 -9.27 14.76 -0.51
CA ILE A 171 -8.97 13.92 0.65
C ILE A 171 -8.50 14.78 1.83
N VAL A 172 -7.50 15.64 1.64
CA VAL A 172 -7.00 16.52 2.71
C VAL A 172 -8.08 17.48 3.20
N GLY A 173 -8.83 18.08 2.27
CA GLY A 173 -9.94 18.97 2.61
C GLY A 173 -11.05 18.25 3.38
N PHE A 174 -11.37 17.01 3.01
CA PHE A 174 -12.34 16.19 3.73
C PHE A 174 -11.84 15.79 5.12
N GLN A 175 -10.58 15.36 5.25
CA GLN A 175 -9.95 15.07 6.54
C GLN A 175 -9.99 16.28 7.49
N ALA A 176 -9.74 17.48 6.95
CA ALA A 176 -9.84 18.72 7.71
C ALA A 176 -11.29 19.07 8.08
N ALA A 177 -12.25 18.85 7.17
CA ALA A 177 -13.64 19.24 7.37
C ALA A 177 -14.37 18.36 8.41
N ILE A 178 -14.02 17.08 8.50
CA ILE A 178 -14.67 16.15 9.44
C ILE A 178 -13.98 16.09 10.82
N ASP A 179 -12.88 16.83 11.02
CA ASP A 179 -12.08 16.87 12.25
C ASP A 179 -11.76 15.47 12.78
N ILE A 180 -11.11 14.64 11.94
CA ILE A 180 -10.75 13.27 12.32
C ILE A 180 -9.86 13.31 13.57
N GLU A 181 -10.30 12.64 14.63
CA GLU A 181 -9.48 12.48 15.84
C GLU A 181 -8.13 11.86 15.47
N PRO A 182 -7.00 12.38 16.00
CA PRO A 182 -5.66 11.93 15.61
C PRO A 182 -5.49 10.41 15.62
N HIS A 183 -6.08 9.74 16.61
CA HIS A 183 -5.95 8.30 16.74
C HIS A 183 -6.68 7.48 15.66
N LEU A 184 -7.66 8.08 14.97
CA LEU A 184 -8.39 7.46 13.86
C LEU A 184 -7.73 7.73 12.49
N GLN A 185 -6.74 8.65 12.42
CA GLN A 185 -6.16 9.07 11.14
C GLN A 185 -5.48 7.91 10.39
N PHE A 186 -4.81 7.01 11.10
CA PHE A 186 -4.21 5.82 10.50
C PHE A 186 -5.28 4.93 9.84
N SER A 187 -6.31 4.56 10.61
CA SER A 187 -7.40 3.70 10.13
C SER A 187 -8.16 4.33 8.96
N PHE A 188 -8.38 5.64 9.02
CA PHE A 188 -9.02 6.38 7.94
C PHE A 188 -8.15 6.43 6.66
N THR A 189 -6.85 6.68 6.81
CA THR A 189 -5.91 6.69 5.69
C THR A 189 -5.83 5.32 5.02
N GLN A 190 -5.72 4.25 5.82
CA GLN A 190 -5.74 2.88 5.30
C GLN A 190 -7.04 2.57 4.58
N ALA A 191 -8.18 3.03 5.11
CA ALA A 191 -9.47 2.82 4.49
C ALA A 191 -9.51 3.36 3.05
N ILE A 192 -8.99 4.58 2.85
CA ILE A 192 -8.93 5.20 1.52
C ILE A 192 -8.00 4.43 0.60
N ILE A 193 -6.79 4.10 1.07
CA ILE A 193 -5.77 3.41 0.29
C ILE A 193 -6.30 2.08 -0.25
N LEU A 194 -6.80 1.22 0.65
CA LEU A 194 -7.23 -0.14 0.34
C LEU A 194 -8.49 -0.15 -0.53
N MET A 195 -9.41 0.78 -0.28
CA MET A 195 -10.62 0.95 -1.09
C MET A 195 -10.28 1.44 -2.50
N LEU A 196 -9.53 2.52 -2.64
CA LEU A 196 -9.20 3.10 -3.96
C LEU A 196 -8.43 2.11 -4.83
N GLN A 197 -7.47 1.40 -4.24
CA GLN A 197 -6.70 0.40 -4.96
C GLN A 197 -7.56 -0.77 -5.42
N SER A 198 -8.40 -1.32 -4.53
CA SER A 198 -9.28 -2.44 -4.91
C SER A 198 -10.31 -2.04 -5.95
N LEU A 199 -10.85 -0.82 -5.86
CA LEU A 199 -11.76 -0.27 -6.88
C LEU A 199 -11.05 -0.04 -8.22
N ASP A 200 -9.82 0.50 -8.24
CA ASP A 200 -9.06 0.67 -9.49
C ASP A 200 -8.85 -0.68 -10.17
N GLN A 201 -8.41 -1.69 -9.41
CA GLN A 201 -8.16 -3.03 -9.91
C GLN A 201 -9.44 -3.73 -10.39
N LEU A 202 -10.54 -3.68 -9.64
CA LEU A 202 -11.82 -4.29 -10.04
C LEU A 202 -12.38 -3.68 -11.32
N THR A 203 -12.21 -2.37 -11.50
CA THR A 203 -12.73 -1.64 -12.66
C THR A 203 -11.78 -1.65 -13.88
N LEU A 204 -10.66 -2.39 -13.81
CA LEU A 204 -9.84 -2.63 -15.00
C LEU A 204 -10.63 -3.44 -16.05
N PRO A 205 -10.52 -3.10 -17.35
CA PRO A 205 -11.08 -3.93 -18.42
C PRO A 205 -10.52 -5.35 -18.35
N LYS A 206 -11.37 -6.36 -18.66
CA LYS A 206 -10.98 -7.79 -18.64
C LYS A 206 -9.70 -8.07 -19.43
N GLN A 207 -9.52 -7.39 -20.57
CA GLN A 207 -8.31 -7.48 -21.40
C GLN A 207 -7.03 -7.13 -20.61
N LYS A 208 -7.04 -6.03 -19.84
CA LYS A 208 -5.87 -5.62 -19.04
C LYS A 208 -5.58 -6.58 -17.90
N LYS A 209 -6.63 -7.17 -17.30
CA LYS A 209 -6.48 -8.23 -16.28
C LYS A 209 -5.86 -9.49 -16.89
N SER A 210 -6.28 -9.87 -18.09
CA SER A 210 -5.75 -11.06 -18.80
C SER A 210 -4.35 -10.90 -19.37
N GLU A 211 -3.87 -9.67 -19.58
CA GLU A 211 -2.50 -9.42 -20.00
C GLU A 211 -1.50 -9.75 -18.88
N LEU A 212 -1.87 -9.51 -17.61
CA LEU A 212 -1.02 -9.73 -16.43
C LEU A 212 -1.83 -10.33 -15.26
N PRO A 213 -2.34 -11.57 -15.41
CA PRO A 213 -3.24 -12.18 -14.44
C PRO A 213 -2.58 -12.45 -13.09
N LEU A 214 -1.27 -12.76 -13.08
CA LEU A 214 -0.56 -13.00 -11.83
C LEU A 214 -0.27 -11.70 -11.10
N SER A 215 0.09 -10.64 -11.82
CA SER A 215 0.16 -9.29 -11.25
C SER A 215 -1.16 -8.92 -10.59
N TYR A 216 -2.27 -9.03 -11.32
CA TYR A 216 -3.60 -8.72 -10.80
C TYR A 216 -3.91 -9.47 -9.49
N LEU A 217 -3.67 -10.78 -9.46
CA LEU A 217 -3.89 -11.61 -8.26
C LEU A 217 -2.97 -11.21 -7.09
N ILE A 218 -1.67 -11.03 -7.33
CA ILE A 218 -0.71 -10.71 -6.26
C ILE A 218 -1.04 -9.36 -5.65
N PHE A 219 -1.43 -8.38 -6.46
CA PHE A 219 -1.89 -7.09 -5.95
C PHE A 219 -3.13 -7.23 -5.07
N ALA A 220 -4.03 -8.17 -5.31
CA ALA A 220 -5.16 -8.42 -4.41
C ALA A 220 -4.70 -9.04 -3.08
N VAL A 221 -3.89 -10.11 -3.15
CA VAL A 221 -3.44 -10.87 -1.97
C VAL A 221 -2.49 -10.05 -1.09
N TYR A 222 -1.67 -9.18 -1.68
CA TYR A 222 -0.73 -8.32 -0.96
C TYR A 222 -1.41 -7.39 0.06
N HIS A 223 -2.68 -7.04 -0.09
CA HIS A 223 -3.35 -6.18 0.89
C HIS A 223 -3.99 -6.94 2.05
N LEU A 224 -4.24 -8.24 1.90
CA LEU A 224 -4.95 -9.01 2.94
C LEU A 224 -4.21 -9.01 4.29
N PRO A 225 -2.87 -9.18 4.34
CA PRO A 225 -2.13 -9.08 5.60
C PRO A 225 -2.22 -7.71 6.28
N LEU A 226 -2.40 -6.62 5.52
CA LEU A 226 -2.52 -5.28 6.09
C LEU A 226 -3.77 -5.13 6.96
N PHE A 227 -4.88 -5.79 6.59
CA PHE A 227 -6.07 -5.81 7.45
C PHE A 227 -5.83 -6.54 8.76
N ALA A 228 -5.07 -7.64 8.73
CA ALA A 228 -4.72 -8.38 9.93
C ALA A 228 -3.84 -7.52 10.85
N PHE A 229 -2.81 -6.87 10.30
CA PHE A 229 -1.97 -5.98 11.08
C PHE A 229 -2.73 -4.78 11.64
N MET A 230 -3.58 -4.12 10.83
CA MET A 230 -4.42 -3.03 11.31
C MET A 230 -5.35 -3.50 12.44
N TRP A 231 -6.00 -4.65 12.28
CA TRP A 231 -6.89 -5.18 13.33
C TRP A 231 -6.15 -5.55 14.61
N LEU A 232 -4.99 -6.19 14.49
CA LEU A 232 -4.14 -6.49 15.64
C LEU A 232 -3.64 -5.20 16.31
N GLU A 233 -3.26 -4.20 15.54
CA GLU A 233 -2.80 -2.92 16.06
C GLU A 233 -3.89 -2.21 16.87
N VAL A 234 -5.14 -2.18 16.40
CA VAL A 234 -6.23 -1.51 17.13
C VAL A 234 -6.74 -2.29 18.35
N THR A 235 -6.59 -3.62 18.37
CA THR A 235 -7.17 -4.48 19.45
C THR A 235 -6.15 -5.09 20.41
N ARG A 236 -4.87 -5.14 20.04
CA ARG A 236 -3.81 -5.88 20.75
C ARG A 236 -2.49 -5.11 20.82
N CYS A 237 -2.55 -3.78 20.79
CA CYS A 237 -1.34 -2.95 20.79
C CYS A 237 -0.45 -3.24 22.01
N SER A 238 -0.97 -3.06 23.23
CA SER A 238 -0.21 -3.18 24.48
C SER A 238 0.29 -4.59 24.79
N GLU A 239 -0.22 -5.60 24.09
CA GLU A 239 0.14 -7.01 24.26
C GLU A 239 1.21 -7.44 23.24
N TRP A 240 0.79 -8.28 22.27
CA TRP A 240 1.66 -8.95 21.32
C TRP A 240 2.24 -7.98 20.30
N VAL A 241 1.48 -6.99 19.84
CA VAL A 241 1.95 -6.10 18.78
C VAL A 241 3.14 -5.27 19.27
N ALA A 242 3.06 -4.69 20.48
CA ALA A 242 4.19 -4.00 21.10
C ALA A 242 5.43 -4.91 21.24
N ALA A 243 5.25 -6.17 21.64
CA ALA A 243 6.38 -7.11 21.81
C ALA A 243 7.15 -7.40 20.51
N PHE A 244 6.51 -7.25 19.35
CA PHE A 244 7.12 -7.49 18.04
C PHE A 244 7.52 -6.18 17.31
N GLY A 245 7.51 -5.04 18.01
CA GLY A 245 7.95 -3.75 17.46
C GLY A 245 6.81 -2.78 17.12
N GLY A 246 5.58 -3.09 17.51
CA GLY A 246 4.45 -2.19 17.37
C GLY A 246 4.05 -1.97 15.91
N HIS A 247 3.81 -0.70 15.57
CA HIS A 247 3.53 -0.22 14.22
C HIS A 247 4.63 -0.58 13.21
N ALA A 248 5.89 -0.77 13.65
CA ALA A 248 6.98 -1.11 12.75
C ALA A 248 6.77 -2.44 12.00
N ILE A 249 5.98 -3.39 12.52
CA ILE A 249 5.67 -4.63 11.80
C ILE A 249 4.85 -4.32 10.54
N TYR A 250 3.89 -3.40 10.66
CA TYR A 250 3.06 -2.94 9.57
C TYR A 250 3.92 -2.32 8.46
N ASP A 251 4.81 -1.40 8.83
CA ASP A 251 5.69 -0.73 7.87
C ASP A 251 6.78 -1.62 7.32
N PHE A 252 7.27 -2.59 8.09
CA PHE A 252 8.18 -3.61 7.60
C PHE A 252 7.54 -4.39 6.45
N TYR A 253 6.26 -4.75 6.58
CA TYR A 253 5.52 -5.41 5.51
C TYR A 253 5.42 -4.54 4.26
N LEU A 254 5.11 -3.24 4.42
CA LEU A 254 5.09 -2.27 3.31
C LEU A 254 6.47 -2.10 2.66
N SER A 255 7.55 -2.20 3.42
CA SER A 255 8.92 -2.13 2.93
C SER A 255 9.32 -3.37 2.14
N ILE A 256 9.00 -4.59 2.62
CA ILE A 256 9.48 -5.83 2.00
C ILE A 256 8.56 -6.35 0.89
N GLY A 257 7.26 -6.10 1.00
CA GLY A 257 6.24 -6.60 0.08
C GLY A 257 6.50 -6.31 -1.40
N PRO A 258 6.83 -5.06 -1.77
CA PRO A 258 7.17 -4.71 -3.15
C PRO A 258 8.35 -5.52 -3.73
N PHE A 259 9.34 -5.89 -2.91
CA PHE A 259 10.45 -6.74 -3.34
C PHE A 259 10.00 -8.18 -3.56
N VAL A 260 9.19 -8.73 -2.65
CA VAL A 260 8.62 -10.08 -2.80
C VAL A 260 7.78 -10.14 -4.08
N MET A 261 6.89 -9.16 -4.28
CA MET A 261 6.09 -9.04 -5.49
C MET A 261 6.98 -8.96 -6.74
N ALA A 262 8.00 -8.10 -6.76
CA ALA A 262 8.92 -7.99 -7.90
C ALA A 262 9.58 -9.33 -8.26
N ASN A 263 10.06 -10.07 -7.26
CA ASN A 263 10.69 -11.37 -7.45
C ASN A 263 9.72 -12.41 -8.01
N VAL A 264 8.50 -12.49 -7.48
CA VAL A 264 7.47 -13.42 -7.96
C VAL A 264 7.08 -13.10 -9.40
N LEU A 265 6.83 -11.83 -9.72
CA LEU A 265 6.44 -11.41 -11.07
C LEU A 265 7.57 -11.65 -12.09
N GLN A 266 8.81 -11.35 -11.74
CA GLN A 266 9.97 -11.65 -12.60
C GLN A 266 10.09 -13.15 -12.90
N LYS A 267 9.89 -13.99 -11.89
CA LYS A 267 10.06 -15.44 -12.01
C LYS A 267 8.96 -16.11 -12.83
N TYR A 268 7.71 -15.73 -12.61
CA TYR A 268 6.55 -16.48 -13.13
C TYR A 268 5.81 -15.78 -14.27
N GLU A 269 5.84 -14.45 -14.36
CA GLU A 269 5.10 -13.70 -15.38
C GLU A 269 6.02 -13.08 -16.44
N PHE A 270 7.26 -12.72 -16.08
CA PHE A 270 8.21 -12.04 -16.97
C PHE A 270 9.42 -12.89 -17.40
N SER A 271 9.39 -14.20 -17.16
CA SER A 271 10.46 -15.11 -17.57
C SER A 271 10.51 -15.24 -19.11
N PRO A 272 11.68 -15.05 -19.74
CA PRO A 272 11.81 -15.04 -21.21
C PRO A 272 11.47 -16.37 -21.90
N ASN A 273 11.38 -17.47 -21.15
CA ASN A 273 11.13 -18.80 -21.70
C ASN A 273 9.66 -19.07 -22.08
N THR A 274 8.72 -18.18 -21.74
CA THR A 274 7.29 -18.37 -22.07
C THR A 274 6.90 -17.88 -23.47
N CYS A 275 7.77 -17.15 -24.19
CA CYS A 275 7.43 -16.49 -25.46
C CYS A 275 8.06 -17.09 -26.73
N THR A 276 8.94 -18.09 -26.63
CA THR A 276 9.73 -18.58 -27.78
C THR A 276 9.09 -19.70 -28.61
N GLU A 277 7.98 -20.32 -28.19
CA GLU A 277 7.53 -21.56 -28.87
C GLU A 277 6.60 -21.41 -30.10
N ASN A 278 6.11 -20.21 -30.44
CA ASN A 278 5.11 -20.09 -31.54
C ASN A 278 5.59 -19.45 -32.84
N LYS A 279 6.88 -19.13 -32.99
CA LYS A 279 7.39 -18.58 -34.27
C LYS A 279 7.82 -19.65 -35.30
N GLY A 280 7.70 -20.94 -34.99
CA GLY A 280 8.23 -22.04 -35.82
C GLY A 280 7.25 -22.72 -36.78
N LYS A 281 5.95 -22.41 -36.78
CA LYS A 281 4.98 -23.02 -37.72
C LYS A 281 4.48 -22.03 -38.75
N LYS A 282 5.36 -21.55 -39.62
CA LYS A 282 4.97 -21.27 -41.00
C LYS A 282 5.13 -22.57 -41.76
N GLN A 283 4.00 -23.25 -41.98
CA GLN A 283 3.91 -24.42 -42.84
C GLN A 283 4.31 -24.01 -44.26
N SER A 284 5.32 -24.70 -44.78
CA SER A 284 5.56 -24.92 -46.21
C SER A 284 4.39 -25.67 -46.84
#